data_AF-A0A2D5GQT0-F1
#
_entry.id   AF-A0A2D5GQT0-F1
#
_cell.length_a   1.000
_cell.length_b   1.000
_cell.length_c   1.000
_cell.angle_alpha   90.00
_cell.angle_beta   90.00
_cell.angle_gamma   90.00
#
_symmetry.space_group_name_H-M   'P 1'
#
loop_
_entity.id
_entity.type
_entity.pdbx_description
1 polymer ?
#
loop_
_entity_poly.entity_id
_entity_poly.type
_entity_poly.pdbx_seq_one_letter_code
_entity_poly.pdbx_strand_id
1 'polypeptide(L)'
;MAWRDLNIPDSQLSRRFLLRTMIFCLSLSCLSDGNLVSAQKPGQVEKTAPPLFEFTFTDDQKREQTIEAAQILQAQDGGVVMLTRDGRLLTATPEQLKSKRALDREFKP
;
A
#
# COMPACT_ATOMS: atom_id res chain seq x y z
N MET A 1 -48.06 -52.36 -39.29
CA MET A 1 -48.83 -51.64 -38.25
C MET A 1 -48.11 -51.77 -36.93
N ALA A 2 -47.62 -50.65 -36.40
CA ALA A 2 -47.43 -50.29 -34.98
C ALA A 2 -46.19 -49.38 -34.89
N TRP A 3 -46.42 -48.10 -35.16
CA TRP A 3 -45.60 -47.04 -34.60
C TRP A 3 -45.73 -47.09 -33.09
N ARG A 4 -44.62 -46.91 -32.35
CA ARG A 4 -44.65 -46.28 -31.02
C ARG A 4 -43.25 -45.84 -30.61
N ASP A 5 -43.11 -44.52 -30.64
CA ASP A 5 -42.39 -43.66 -29.72
C ASP A 5 -41.72 -44.36 -28.53
N LEU A 6 -40.39 -44.22 -28.44
CA LEU A 6 -39.75 -44.08 -27.15
C LEU A 6 -39.05 -42.71 -27.10
N ASN A 7 -39.78 -41.76 -26.50
CA ASN A 7 -39.30 -40.49 -26.01
C ASN A 7 -37.96 -40.67 -25.26
N ILE A 8 -36.91 -40.07 -25.80
CA ILE A 8 -35.63 -39.93 -25.10
C ILE A 8 -35.78 -38.73 -24.14
N PRO A 9 -35.62 -38.91 -22.82
CA PRO A 9 -35.85 -37.83 -21.87
C PRO A 9 -34.73 -36.77 -21.95
N ASP A 10 -35.12 -35.52 -22.19
CA ASP A 10 -34.31 -34.28 -22.27
C ASP A 10 -33.52 -33.90 -20.98
N SER A 11 -33.44 -34.78 -19.99
CA SER A 11 -32.85 -34.48 -18.68
C SER A 11 -31.31 -34.50 -18.65
N GLN A 12 -30.66 -35.13 -19.63
CA GLN A 12 -29.19 -35.22 -19.73
C GLN A 12 -28.55 -33.95 -20.31
N LEU A 13 -29.26 -33.27 -21.23
CA LEU A 13 -28.79 -32.04 -21.87
C LEU A 13 -28.83 -30.85 -20.90
N SER A 14 -29.91 -30.73 -20.12
CA SER A 14 -30.08 -29.73 -19.06
C SER A 14 -28.97 -29.80 -18.01
N ARG A 15 -28.63 -31.00 -17.52
CA ARG A 15 -27.64 -31.17 -16.45
C ARG A 15 -26.22 -30.79 -16.88
N ARG A 16 -25.84 -31.07 -18.13
CA ARG A 16 -24.53 -30.68 -18.70
C ARG A 16 -24.45 -29.18 -18.99
N PHE A 17 -25.56 -28.55 -19.35
CA PHE A 17 -25.63 -27.11 -19.58
C PHE A 17 -25.52 -26.32 -18.28
N LEU A 18 -26.23 -26.75 -17.22
CA LEU A 18 -26.20 -26.12 -15.90
C LEU A 18 -24.83 -26.22 -15.21
N LEU A 19 -24.11 -27.33 -15.39
CA LEU A 19 -22.75 -27.47 -14.86
C LEU A 19 -21.75 -26.55 -15.59
N ARG A 20 -21.91 -26.36 -16.90
CA ARG A 20 -21.06 -25.46 -17.69
C ARG A 20 -21.29 -23.99 -17.34
N THR A 21 -22.55 -23.58 -17.10
CA THR A 21 -22.85 -22.19 -16.71
C THR A 21 -22.32 -21.86 -15.31
N MET A 22 -22.40 -22.78 -14.35
CA MET A 22 -21.81 -22.57 -13.02
C MET A 22 -20.30 -22.41 -13.06
N ILE A 23 -19.59 -23.23 -13.84
CA ILE A 23 -18.12 -23.13 -14.01
C ILE A 23 -17.73 -21.80 -14.68
N PHE A 24 -18.51 -21.33 -15.66
CA PHE A 24 -18.27 -20.05 -16.32
C PHE A 24 -18.47 -18.87 -15.36
N CYS A 25 -19.53 -18.87 -14.54
CA CYS A 25 -19.76 -17.82 -13.54
C CYS A 25 -18.67 -17.78 -12.45
N LEU A 26 -18.20 -18.94 -11.97
CA LEU A 26 -17.11 -19.01 -10.99
C LEU A 26 -15.78 -18.45 -11.55
N SER A 27 -15.52 -18.60 -12.85
CA SER A 27 -14.33 -18.02 -13.48
C SER A 27 -14.40 -16.49 -13.66
N LEU A 28 -15.59 -15.91 -13.77
CA LEU A 28 -15.75 -14.45 -13.84
C LEU A 28 -15.56 -13.78 -12.48
N SER A 29 -15.92 -14.46 -11.38
CA SER A 29 -15.75 -13.92 -10.01
C SER A 29 -14.29 -13.87 -9.55
N CYS A 30 -13.37 -14.59 -10.20
CA CYS A 30 -11.93 -14.53 -9.89
C CYS A 30 -11.18 -13.40 -10.61
N LEU A 31 -11.82 -12.67 -11.52
CA LEU A 31 -11.21 -11.55 -12.25
C LEU A 31 -11.44 -10.18 -11.57
N SER A 32 -12.09 -10.15 -10.40
CA SER A 32 -12.39 -8.92 -9.66
C SER A 32 -11.47 -8.62 -8.49
N ASP A 33 -10.31 -9.28 -8.37
CA ASP A 33 -9.18 -8.71 -7.63
C ASP A 33 -8.27 -7.93 -8.58
N GLY A 34 -8.88 -6.97 -9.27
CA GLY A 34 -8.19 -5.81 -9.76
C GLY A 34 -7.79 -4.98 -8.53
N ASN A 35 -6.78 -5.43 -7.79
CA ASN A 35 -5.95 -4.53 -7.02
C ASN A 35 -5.39 -3.55 -8.03
N LEU A 36 -6.10 -2.43 -8.18
CA LEU A 36 -5.62 -1.22 -8.81
C LEU A 36 -4.38 -0.82 -8.01
N VAL A 37 -3.23 -1.38 -8.40
CA VAL A 37 -1.94 -0.76 -8.16
C VAL A 37 -2.05 0.57 -8.87
N SER A 38 -2.52 1.55 -8.11
CA SER A 38 -2.44 2.95 -8.47
C SER A 38 -0.96 3.20 -8.71
N ALA A 39 -0.58 3.25 -9.99
CA ALA A 39 0.71 3.75 -10.40
C ALA A 39 0.77 5.17 -9.82
N GLN A 40 1.45 5.33 -8.69
CA GLN A 40 1.76 6.64 -8.15
C GLN A 40 2.50 7.38 -9.26
N LYS A 41 1.78 8.29 -9.93
CA LYS A 41 2.39 9.34 -10.72
C LYS A 41 3.45 9.94 -9.80
N PRO A 42 4.75 9.93 -10.17
CA PRO A 42 5.75 10.57 -9.34
C PRO A 42 5.26 11.99 -9.12
N GLY A 43 4.90 12.27 -7.87
CA GLY A 43 4.47 13.59 -7.46
C GLY A 43 5.54 14.53 -7.99
N GLN A 44 5.10 15.53 -8.75
CA GLN A 44 5.96 16.60 -9.20
C GLN A 44 6.65 17.14 -7.95
N VAL A 45 7.89 16.71 -7.72
CA VAL A 45 8.72 17.18 -6.63
C VAL A 45 9.00 18.63 -6.99
N GLU A 46 8.14 19.51 -6.52
CA GLU A 46 8.45 20.92 -6.41
C GLU A 46 9.82 20.96 -5.75
N LYS A 47 10.83 21.49 -6.45
CA LYS A 47 12.24 21.53 -6.02
C LYS A 47 12.42 22.53 -4.87
N THR A 48 11.51 22.52 -3.91
CA THR A 48 11.67 23.18 -2.63
C THR A 48 12.53 22.23 -1.82
N ALA A 49 13.73 22.69 -1.43
CA ALA A 49 14.60 21.92 -0.56
C ALA A 49 13.78 21.46 0.67
N PRO A 50 13.91 20.20 1.10
CA PRO A 50 13.09 19.69 2.18
C PRO A 50 13.35 20.52 3.46
N PRO A 51 12.31 20.89 4.21
CA PRO A 51 12.45 21.68 5.43
C PRO A 51 13.34 20.96 6.45
N LEU A 52 14.25 21.70 7.06
CA LEU A 52 15.13 21.19 8.12
C LEU A 52 14.40 21.22 9.46
N PHE A 53 14.52 20.14 10.22
CA PHE A 53 13.99 20.04 11.57
C PHE A 53 15.08 19.59 12.54
N GLU A 54 14.94 20.00 13.79
CA GLU A 54 15.59 19.39 14.94
C GLU A 54 14.64 18.34 15.52
N PHE A 55 15.09 17.09 15.59
CA PHE A 55 14.36 15.98 16.16
C PHE A 55 15.06 15.50 17.41
N THR A 56 14.33 15.40 18.52
CA THR A 56 14.78 14.68 19.71
C THR A 56 14.02 13.36 19.78
N PHE A 57 14.73 12.24 19.79
CA PHE A 57 14.14 10.92 19.88
C PHE A 57 14.97 9.97 20.74
N THR A 58 14.34 8.89 21.19
CA THR A 58 14.99 7.82 21.94
C THR A 58 15.39 6.72 20.97
N ASP A 59 16.68 6.39 20.90
CA ASP A 59 17.19 5.31 20.07
C ASP A 59 16.87 3.91 20.64
N ASP A 60 17.20 2.87 19.89
CA ASP A 60 16.99 1.47 20.31
C ASP A 60 17.80 1.08 21.56
N GLN A 61 18.84 1.85 21.88
CA GLN A 61 19.65 1.70 23.11
C GLN A 61 19.05 2.48 24.29
N LYS A 62 17.84 3.03 24.14
CA LYS A 62 17.14 3.86 25.12
C LYS A 62 17.88 5.16 25.48
N ARG A 63 18.72 5.65 24.56
CA ARG A 63 19.43 6.91 24.71
C ARG A 63 18.71 8.01 23.97
N GLU A 64 18.63 9.17 24.59
CA GLU A 64 18.10 10.35 23.95
C GLU A 64 19.14 10.93 22.99
N GLN A 65 18.73 11.16 21.75
CA GLN A 65 19.53 11.79 20.72
C GLN A 65 18.78 12.96 20.11
N THR A 66 19.51 14.03 19.82
CA THR A 66 18.99 15.19 19.08
C THR A 66 19.76 15.32 17.78
N ILE A 67 19.05 15.38 16.66
CA ILE A 67 19.65 15.50 15.33
C ILE A 67 18.96 16.58 14.50
N GLU A 68 19.72 17.19 13.60
CA GLU A 68 19.18 18.04 12.54
C GLU A 68 19.05 17.22 11.24
N ALA A 69 17.82 17.06 10.76
CA ALA A 69 17.53 16.24 9.58
C ALA A 69 16.36 16.82 8.78
N ALA A 70 16.30 16.49 7.49
CA ALA A 70 15.14 16.78 6.65
C ALA A 70 14.02 15.77 6.94
N GLN A 71 12.78 16.23 7.09
CA GLN A 71 11.64 15.32 7.13
C GLN A 71 11.27 14.91 5.69
N ILE A 72 11.36 13.62 5.39
CA ILE A 72 10.98 13.08 4.08
C ILE A 72 9.52 12.61 4.08
N LEU A 73 9.11 11.97 5.17
CA LEU A 73 7.77 11.41 5.29
C LEU A 73 7.32 11.43 6.75
N GLN A 74 6.01 11.62 6.95
CA GLN A 74 5.34 11.36 8.21
C GLN A 74 4.30 10.26 7.97
N ALA A 75 4.40 9.20 8.76
CA ALA A 75 3.47 8.09 8.73
C ALA A 75 2.15 8.46 9.43
N GLN A 76 1.08 7.74 9.11
CA GLN A 76 -0.27 8.03 9.64
C GLN A 76 -0.36 7.83 11.15
N ASP A 77 0.44 6.92 11.70
CA ASP A 77 0.56 6.67 13.13
C ASP A 77 1.33 7.78 13.87
N GLY A 78 1.95 8.72 13.14
CA GLY A 78 2.78 9.79 13.67
C GLY A 78 4.27 9.52 13.61
N GLY A 79 4.70 8.34 13.12
CA GLY A 79 6.10 8.03 12.90
C GLY A 79 6.72 8.96 11.86
N VAL A 80 8.02 9.18 11.93
CA VAL A 80 8.74 10.09 11.03
C VAL A 80 9.93 9.41 10.38
N VAL A 81 10.09 9.67 9.08
CA VAL A 81 11.26 9.29 8.29
C VAL A 81 12.09 10.54 8.02
N MET A 82 13.35 10.48 8.43
CA MET A 82 14.29 11.58 8.46
C MET A 82 15.45 11.27 7.52
N LEU A 83 15.86 12.24 6.71
CA LEU A 83 17.10 12.22 5.94
C LEU A 83 18.14 13.06 6.67
N THR A 84 19.19 12.41 7.15
CA THR A 84 20.31 13.05 7.81
C THR A 84 21.26 13.68 6.79
N ARG A 85 22.15 14.56 7.28
CA ARG A 85 23.17 15.22 6.43
C ARG A 85 24.14 14.21 5.81
N ASP A 86 24.48 13.13 6.50
CA ASP A 86 25.31 12.05 5.96
C ASP A 86 24.58 11.15 4.94
N GLY A 87 23.36 11.53 4.52
CA GLY A 87 22.59 10.84 3.49
C GLY A 87 21.93 9.55 3.97
N ARG A 88 21.88 9.31 5.28
CA ARG A 88 21.21 8.14 5.86
C ARG A 88 19.75 8.42 6.11
N LEU A 89 18.94 7.37 6.03
CA LEU A 89 17.55 7.41 6.46
C LEU A 89 17.44 6.88 7.88
N LEU A 90 16.81 7.67 8.74
CA LEU A 90 16.46 7.28 10.09
C LEU A 90 14.94 7.29 10.25
N THR A 91 14.44 6.39 11.07
CA THR A 91 13.02 6.29 11.38
C THR A 91 12.84 6.40 12.88
N ALA A 92 11.87 7.19 13.31
CA ALA A 92 11.44 7.23 14.71
C ALA A 92 9.94 6.93 14.78
N THR A 93 9.57 5.99 15.64
CA THR A 93 8.16 5.74 15.96
C THR A 93 7.60 6.91 16.78
N PRO A 94 6.26 7.06 16.87
CA PRO A 94 5.65 8.09 17.72
C PRO A 94 6.10 8.02 19.18
N GLU A 95 6.33 6.81 19.69
CA GLU A 95 6.77 6.57 21.07
C GLU A 95 8.23 6.96 21.30
N GLN A 96 9.08 6.83 20.27
CA GLN A 96 10.47 7.22 20.33
C GLN A 96 10.66 8.73 20.19
N LEU A 97 9.79 9.40 19.44
CA LEU A 97 9.90 10.83 19.15
C LEU A 97 9.47 11.68 20.36
N LYS A 98 10.41 12.39 20.97
CA LYS A 98 10.15 13.28 22.11
C LYS A 98 9.79 14.69 21.67
N SER A 99 10.50 15.22 20.67
CA SER A 99 10.26 16.57 20.18
C SER A 99 10.61 16.70 18.70
N LYS A 100 9.92 17.65 18.06
CA LYS A 100 10.17 18.06 16.67
C LYS A 100 10.06 19.58 16.61
N ARG A 101 11.10 20.23 16.12
CA ARG A 101 11.16 21.68 15.96
C ARG A 101 11.58 22.03 14.54
N ALA A 102 10.79 22.84 13.85
CA ALA A 102 11.17 23.37 12.55
C ALA A 102 12.33 24.36 12.70
N LEU A 103 13.32 24.27 11.83
CA LEU A 103 14.40 25.24 11.73
C LEU A 103 14.15 26.10 10.48
N ASP A 104 14.23 27.42 10.63
CA ASP A 104 14.11 28.41 9.53
C ASP A 104 15.36 28.43 8.63
N ARG A 105 15.90 27.24 8.33
CA ARG A 105 17.09 27.04 7.51
C ARG A 105 16.81 25.97 6.48
N GLU A 106 17.41 26.12 5.32
CA GLU A 106 17.35 25.09 4.27
C GLU A 106 18.18 23.85 4.67
N PHE A 107 17.66 22.66 4.35
CA PHE A 107 18.43 21.44 4.45
C PHE A 107 19.57 21.46 3.42
N LYS A 108 20.79 21.20 3.90
CA LYS A 108 21.98 21.00 3.08
C LYS A 108 22.53 19.60 3.37
N PRO A 109 22.54 18.68 2.39
CA PRO A 109 23.22 17.39 2.51
C PRO A 109 24.73 17.58 2.59
#